data_AF-A0A517LJ24-F1
#
_entry.id   AF-A0A517LJ24-F1
#
_cell.length_a   1.000
_cell.length_b   1.000
_cell.length_c   1.000
_cell.angle_alpha   90.00
_cell.angle_beta   90.00
_cell.angle_gamma   90.00
#
_symmetry.space_group_name_H-M   'P 1'
#
loop_
_entity.id
_entity.type
_entity.pdbx_description
1 polymer ?
#
loop_
_entity_poly.entity_id
_entity_poly.type
_entity_poly.pdbx_seq_one_letter_code
_entity_poly.pdbx_strand_id
1 'polypeptide(L)'
;MAWLSLLPESMSAVEGWIKSFFIFMALFTVGPWALFFIYDIILYIWRAIAYEVPVVGGRARGRQRPRAPTLTERPGGETRNLGLIKIPSLDRDAGEQLEAEEMGSGQVRQRLTKTSQD
;
A
#
# COMPACT_ATOMS: atom_id res chain seq x y z
N MET A 1 0.90 -63.35 16.08
CA MET A 1 0.54 -63.14 14.66
C MET A 1 0.46 -61.64 14.40
N ALA A 2 1.50 -61.05 13.82
CA ALA A 2 1.44 -59.66 13.39
C ALA A 2 0.44 -59.55 12.23
N TRP A 3 -0.63 -58.77 12.41
CA TRP A 3 -1.69 -58.62 11.40
C TRP A 3 -1.18 -58.07 10.06
N LEU A 4 -0.01 -57.43 10.08
CA LEU A 4 0.64 -56.76 8.94
C LEU A 4 2.01 -57.39 8.61
N SER A 5 2.23 -58.67 8.96
CA SER A 5 3.47 -59.36 8.56
C SER A 5 3.45 -59.61 7.06
N LEU A 6 4.48 -59.12 6.37
CA LEU A 6 4.63 -59.29 4.92
C LEU A 6 5.42 -60.55 4.57
N LEU A 7 6.31 -61.00 5.46
CA LEU A 7 7.19 -62.15 5.25
C LEU A 7 6.85 -63.30 6.22
N PRO A 8 7.26 -64.54 5.90
CA PRO A 8 7.15 -65.67 6.82
C PRO A 8 7.89 -65.40 8.14
N GLU A 9 7.41 -66.02 9.23
CA GLU A 9 7.96 -65.85 10.60
C GLU A 9 9.48 -66.07 10.67
N SER A 10 10.00 -67.00 9.85
CA SER A 10 11.43 -67.32 9.73
C SER A 10 12.30 -66.18 9.21
N MET A 11 11.70 -65.14 8.61
CA MET A 11 12.38 -63.96 8.05
C MET A 11 11.98 -62.65 8.75
N SER A 12 11.36 -62.72 9.92
CA SER A 12 10.93 -61.55 10.71
C SER A 12 12.05 -60.54 10.98
N ALA A 13 13.29 -60.99 11.18
CA ALA A 13 14.44 -60.11 11.36
C ALA A 13 14.71 -59.21 10.13
N VAL A 14 14.58 -59.78 8.93
CA VAL A 14 14.76 -59.05 7.66
C VAL A 14 13.64 -58.03 7.48
N GLU A 15 12.40 -58.42 7.80
CA GLU A 15 11.24 -57.52 7.76
C GLU A 15 11.45 -56.29 8.67
N GLY A 16 11.94 -56.50 9.90
CA GLY A 16 12.25 -55.42 10.83
C GLY A 16 13.34 -54.47 10.34
N TRP A 17 14.38 -55.02 9.71
CA TRP A 17 15.46 -54.21 9.12
C TRP A 17 14.96 -53.37 7.95
N ILE A 18 14.14 -53.94 7.06
CA ILE A 18 13.54 -53.23 5.93
C ILE A 18 12.64 -52.09 6.43
N LYS A 19 11.77 -52.34 7.41
CA LYS A 19 10.90 -51.30 8.00
C LYS A 19 11.73 -50.15 8.58
N SER A 20 12.78 -50.48 9.33
CA SER A 20 13.69 -49.48 9.91
C SER A 20 14.38 -48.66 8.82
N PHE A 21 14.85 -49.32 7.74
CA PHE A 21 15.47 -48.65 6.60
C PHE A 21 14.51 -47.65 5.93
N PHE A 22 13.26 -48.04 5.68
CA PHE A 22 12.26 -47.15 5.09
C PHE A 22 11.91 -45.97 5.99
N ILE A 23 11.77 -46.18 7.30
CA ILE A 23 11.51 -45.09 8.25
C ILE A 23 12.71 -44.13 8.30
N PHE A 24 13.92 -44.67 8.37
CA PHE A 24 15.14 -43.88 8.35
C PHE A 24 15.25 -43.03 7.07
N MET A 25 14.99 -43.64 5.90
CA MET A 25 15.03 -42.95 4.62
C MET A 25 13.92 -41.91 4.51
N ALA A 26 12.70 -42.22 4.97
CA ALA A 26 11.61 -41.26 5.03
C ALA A 26 11.96 -40.05 5.90
N LEU A 27 12.56 -40.27 7.07
CA LEU A 27 13.02 -39.18 7.93
C LEU A 27 14.17 -38.39 7.30
N PHE A 28 15.10 -39.05 6.62
CA PHE A 28 16.21 -38.37 5.95
C PHE A 28 15.75 -37.53 4.76
N THR A 29 14.78 -38.03 3.98
CA THR A 29 14.24 -37.33 2.81
C THR A 29 13.25 -36.24 3.21
N VAL A 30 12.28 -36.55 4.07
CA VAL A 30 11.17 -35.63 4.43
C VAL A 30 11.54 -34.73 5.62
N GLY A 31 12.40 -35.20 6.52
CA GLY A 31 12.78 -34.49 7.75
C GLY A 31 13.30 -33.07 7.50
N PRO A 32 14.22 -32.82 6.54
CA PRO A 32 14.67 -31.47 6.23
C PRO A 32 13.53 -30.53 5.81
N TRP A 33 12.61 -31.01 4.98
CA TRP A 33 11.45 -30.22 4.54
C TRP A 33 10.46 -29.97 5.68
N ALA A 34 10.20 -31.00 6.49
CA ALA A 34 9.35 -30.87 7.67
C ALA A 34 9.94 -29.86 8.67
N LEU A 35 11.27 -29.85 8.83
CA LEU A 35 11.96 -28.89 9.69
C LEU A 35 11.81 -27.46 9.17
N PHE A 36 11.94 -27.21 7.86
CA PHE A 36 11.70 -25.89 7.28
C PHE A 36 10.26 -25.42 7.50
N PHE A 37 9.28 -26.30 7.34
CA PHE A 37 7.88 -25.98 7.56
C PHE A 37 7.59 -25.63 9.03
N ILE A 38 8.11 -26.43 9.97
CA ILE A 38 7.99 -26.16 11.41
C ILE A 38 8.67 -24.84 11.77
N TYR A 39 9.87 -24.60 11.24
CA TYR A 39 10.60 -23.35 11.45
C TYR A 39 9.80 -22.14 10.96
N ASP A 40 9.20 -22.22 9.77
CA ASP A 40 8.38 -21.14 9.22
C ASP A 40 7.14 -20.87 10.08
N ILE A 41 6.47 -21.91 10.58
CA ILE A 41 5.33 -21.76 11.51
C ILE A 41 5.77 -21.06 12.80
N ILE A 42 6.87 -21.50 13.41
CA ILE A 42 7.40 -20.90 14.64
C ILE A 42 7.76 -19.43 14.40
N LEU A 43 8.45 -19.15 13.28
CA LEU A 43 8.82 -17.80 12.90
C LEU A 43 7.59 -16.94 12.65
N TYR A 44 6.56 -17.48 12.01
CA TYR A 44 5.29 -16.79 11.78
C TYR A 44 4.60 -16.43 13.10
N ILE A 45 4.52 -17.37 14.03
CA ILE A 45 3.93 -17.14 15.36
C ILE A 45 4.74 -16.10 16.12
N TRP A 46 6.07 -16.25 16.17
CA TRP A 46 6.97 -15.29 16.80
C TRP A 46 6.78 -13.89 16.21
N ARG A 47 6.72 -13.79 14.88
CA ARG A 47 6.49 -12.55 14.16
C ARG A 47 5.11 -11.96 14.50
N ALA A 48 4.06 -12.78 14.55
CA ALA A 48 2.72 -12.33 14.92
C ALA A 48 2.69 -11.76 16.35
N ILE A 49 3.31 -12.45 17.30
CA ILE A 49 3.43 -11.98 18.69
C ILE A 49 4.26 -10.69 18.77
N ALA A 50 5.38 -10.61 18.05
CA ALA A 50 6.23 -9.42 18.02
C ALA A 50 5.53 -8.20 17.39
N TYR A 51 4.56 -8.41 16.51
CA TYR A 51 3.70 -7.32 16.01
C TYR A 51 2.69 -6.82 17.04
N GLU A 52 2.32 -7.64 18.02
CA GLU A 52 1.44 -7.25 19.13
C GLU A 52 2.19 -6.69 20.34
N VAL A 53 3.44 -7.12 20.57
CA VAL A 53 4.31 -6.67 21.66
C VAL A 53 5.44 -5.80 21.09
N PRO A 54 5.25 -4.47 20.97
CA PRO A 54 6.14 -3.60 20.21
C PRO A 54 7.36 -3.20 21.04
N VAL A 55 8.30 -4.13 21.27
CA VAL A 55 9.59 -3.78 21.91
C VAL A 55 10.64 -3.38 20.87
N VAL A 56 10.61 -3.96 19.65
CA VAL A 56 11.62 -3.69 18.61
C VAL A 56 11.01 -3.37 17.23
N GLY A 57 9.79 -3.85 16.94
CA GLY A 57 9.12 -3.67 15.64
C GLY A 57 7.90 -2.77 15.71
N GLY A 58 8.00 -1.69 16.48
CA GLY A 58 6.90 -0.76 16.77
C GLY A 58 6.08 -0.46 15.54
N ARG A 59 4.78 -0.78 15.62
CA ARG A 59 3.73 -0.41 14.68
C ARG A 59 4.07 0.94 14.04
N ALA A 60 4.52 0.91 12.78
CA ALA A 60 4.26 1.95 11.80
C ALA A 60 2.76 2.03 11.46
N ARG A 61 1.88 1.65 12.40
CA ARG A 61 0.43 1.56 12.23
C ARG A 61 -0.27 2.89 12.53
N GLY A 62 0.51 3.93 12.83
CA GLY A 62 0.08 5.33 12.84
C GLY A 62 0.91 6.23 11.92
N ARG A 63 1.96 5.71 11.26
CA ARG A 63 2.69 6.47 10.24
C ARG A 63 2.05 6.13 8.91
N GLN A 64 1.56 7.15 8.20
CA GLN A 64 1.08 7.00 6.82
C GLN A 64 2.10 6.18 6.02
N ARG A 65 1.63 5.25 5.18
CA ARG A 65 2.49 4.60 4.19
C ARG A 65 3.28 5.73 3.51
N PRO A 66 4.62 5.68 3.45
CA PRO A 66 5.38 6.71 2.76
C PRO A 66 4.85 6.77 1.34
N ARG A 67 4.07 7.81 1.05
CA ARG A 67 3.65 8.12 -0.31
C ARG A 67 4.88 8.67 -0.99
N ALA A 68 5.07 8.30 -2.26
CA ALA A 68 6.07 8.96 -3.06
C ALA A 68 5.82 10.47 -2.98
N PRO A 69 6.86 11.28 -2.67
CA PRO A 69 6.71 12.71 -2.59
C PRO A 69 6.09 13.19 -3.91
N THR A 70 4.99 13.93 -3.80
CA THR A 70 4.39 14.56 -4.97
C THR A 70 5.36 15.64 -5.46
N LEU A 71 5.36 15.96 -6.76
CA LEU A 71 6.27 16.97 -7.32
C LEU A 71 6.13 18.35 -6.64
N THR A 72 4.98 18.56 -5.98
CA THR A 72 4.59 19.69 -5.15
C THR A 72 5.09 19.62 -3.70
N GLU A 73 5.81 18.59 -3.27
CA GLU A 73 6.22 18.42 -1.88
C GLU A 73 7.75 18.43 -1.77
N ARG A 74 8.29 19.22 -0.82
CA ARG A 74 9.75 19.30 -0.59
C ARG A 74 10.17 18.13 0.32
N PRO A 75 11.44 17.67 0.28
CA PRO A 75 11.91 16.57 1.12
C PRO A 75 11.76 16.75 2.65
N GLY A 76 11.40 17.96 3.12
CA GLY A 76 11.09 18.27 4.53
C GLY A 76 9.60 18.29 4.89
N GLY A 77 8.69 17.92 3.97
CA GLY A 77 7.23 17.92 4.21
C GLY A 77 6.54 19.26 3.96
N GLU A 78 7.28 20.29 3.57
CA GLU A 78 6.72 21.58 3.21
C GLU A 78 6.11 21.53 1.80
N THR A 79 4.91 22.10 1.62
CA THR A 79 4.29 22.24 0.30
C THR A 79 5.09 23.21 -0.55
N ARG A 80 5.67 22.75 -1.66
CA ARG A 80 6.21 23.61 -2.72
C ARG A 80 5.03 24.24 -3.46
N ASN A 81 4.87 25.55 -3.30
CA ASN A 81 4.21 26.37 -4.32
C ASN A 81 5.06 26.28 -5.58
N LEU A 82 4.82 25.25 -6.42
CA LEU A 82 5.25 25.25 -7.80
C LEU A 82 4.54 26.45 -8.41
N GLY A 83 5.27 27.56 -8.53
CA GLY A 83 4.79 28.77 -9.16
C GLY A 83 4.48 28.48 -10.61
N LEU A 84 3.30 27.90 -10.87
CA LEU A 84 2.52 28.33 -12.00
C LEU A 84 2.44 29.84 -11.80
N ILE A 85 3.01 30.57 -12.74
CA ILE A 85 3.07 32.02 -12.74
C ILE A 85 1.66 32.50 -12.36
N LYS A 86 1.47 32.90 -11.10
CA LYS A 86 0.31 33.66 -10.70
C LYS A 86 0.63 35.03 -11.27
N ILE A 87 0.24 35.24 -12.53
CA ILE A 87 0.35 36.53 -13.19
C ILE A 87 -0.35 37.50 -12.23
N PRO A 88 0.37 38.39 -11.54
CA PRO A 88 -0.29 39.43 -10.78
C PRO A 88 -0.95 40.32 -11.83
N SER A 89 -2.22 40.67 -11.63
CA SER A 89 -2.91 41.78 -12.32
C SER A 89 -3.35 41.64 -13.79
N LEU A 90 -4.00 40.55 -14.22
CA LEU A 90 -4.80 40.60 -15.47
C LEU A 90 -6.30 40.29 -15.34
N ASP A 91 -6.78 39.81 -14.19
CA ASP A 91 -8.23 39.51 -14.01
C ASP A 91 -9.02 40.61 -13.29
N ARG A 92 -8.38 41.59 -12.66
CA ARG A 92 -9.10 42.66 -11.94
C ARG A 92 -9.43 43.85 -12.84
N ASP A 93 -8.48 44.25 -13.68
CA ASP A 93 -8.64 45.45 -14.50
C ASP A 93 -9.37 45.18 -15.83
N ALA A 94 -9.30 43.95 -16.36
CA ALA A 94 -10.04 43.57 -17.56
C ALA A 94 -11.55 43.46 -17.30
N GLY A 95 -11.94 42.94 -16.12
CA GLY A 95 -13.35 42.85 -15.72
C GLY A 95 -13.98 44.22 -15.42
N GLU A 96 -13.26 45.09 -14.70
CA GLU A 96 -13.75 46.43 -14.38
C GLU A 96 -13.80 47.36 -15.60
N GLN A 97 -12.89 47.22 -16.58
CA GLN A 97 -12.94 48.01 -17.81
C GLN A 97 -14.08 47.57 -18.72
N LEU A 98 -14.35 46.26 -18.83
CA LEU A 98 -15.46 45.74 -19.61
C LEU A 98 -16.82 46.11 -18.97
N GLU A 99 -16.95 46.02 -17.64
CA GLU A 99 -18.17 46.44 -16.94
C GLU A 99 -18.37 47.96 -16.93
N ALA A 100 -17.30 48.77 -16.87
CA ALA A 100 -17.38 50.23 -16.95
C ALA A 100 -17.71 50.73 -18.37
N GLU A 101 -17.21 50.06 -19.42
CA GLU A 101 -17.52 50.39 -20.81
C GLU A 101 -18.96 49.95 -21.19
N GLU A 102 -19.43 48.82 -20.65
CA GLU A 102 -20.81 48.35 -20.84
C GLU A 102 -21.81 49.22 -20.06
N MET A 103 -21.49 49.65 -18.83
CA MET A 103 -22.33 50.58 -18.06
C MET A 103 -22.33 52.01 -18.64
N GLY A 104 -21.22 52.46 -19.23
CA GLY A 104 -21.12 53.76 -19.90
C GLY A 104 -21.94 53.81 -21.20
N SER A 105 -21.87 52.77 -22.03
CA SER A 105 -22.63 52.68 -23.28
C SER A 105 -24.14 52.50 -23.06
N GLY A 106 -24.54 51.76 -22.01
CA GLY A 106 -25.95 51.59 -21.61
C GLY A 106 -26.63 52.89 -21.18
N GLN A 107 -25.92 53.77 -20.44
CA GLN A 107 -26.47 55.06 -20.01
C GLN A 107 -26.57 56.08 -21.15
N VAL A 108 -25.61 56.12 -22.07
CA VAL A 108 -25.66 57.00 -23.26
C VAL A 108 -26.87 56.63 -24.13
N ARG A 109 -27.17 55.34 -24.28
CA ARG A 109 -28.33 54.85 -25.04
C ARG A 109 -29.66 55.20 -24.37
N GLN A 110 -29.74 55.12 -23.04
CA GLN A 110 -30.94 55.51 -22.27
C GLN A 110 -31.19 57.03 -22.28
N ARG A 111 -30.15 57.85 -22.32
CA ARG A 111 -30.29 59.32 -22.45
C ARG A 111 -30.85 59.73 -23.81
N LEU A 112 -30.37 59.11 -24.89
CA LEU A 112 -30.85 59.38 -26.25
C LEU A 112 -32.33 59.01 -26.44
N THR A 113 -32.80 57.95 -25.78
CA THR A 113 -34.22 57.56 -25.84
C THR A 113 -35.13 58.46 -25.01
N LYS A 114 -34.62 59.08 -23.94
CA LYS A 114 -35.42 59.93 -23.05
C LYS A 114 -35.60 61.36 -23.58
N THR A 115 -34.66 61.87 -24.38
CA THR A 115 -34.74 63.21 -24.99
C THR A 115 -35.57 63.23 -26.29
N SER A 116 -35.99 62.08 -26.81
CA SER A 116 -36.85 62.00 -28.00
C SER A 116 -38.35 61.90 -27.67
N GLN A 117 -38.73 62.01 -26.39
CA GLN A 117 -40.10 61.82 -25.91
C GLN A 117 -40.66 63.03 -25.14
N ASP A 118 -40.10 64.22 -25.39
CA ASP A 118 -40.68 65.54 -25.10
C ASP A 118 -40.70 66.35 -26.40
#